data_AF-A0AAW1RU64-F1
#
_entry.id   AF-A0AAW1RU64-F1
#
_cell.length_a   1.000
_cell.length_b   1.000
_cell.length_c   1.000
_cell.angle_alpha   90.00
_cell.angle_beta   90.00
_cell.angle_gamma   90.00
#
_symmetry.space_group_name_H-M   'P 1'
#
loop_
_entity.id
_entity.type
_entity.pdbx_description
1 polymer ?
#
loop_
_entity_poly.entity_id
_entity_poly.type
_entity_poly.pdbx_seq_one_letter_code
_entity_poly.pdbx_strand_id
1 'polypeptide(L)'
;MEEEPPATSRASRLLQQDAAHSSSVSLEAAQQLRQLFETKEKLVNITQVALLDFKRQSPLKIKACVEILLRLHRSILEAPDEDKYRKVKESSKVFASNIAPFKAASDFLSTAGWRLKTIDFTAHWVCEAHPNTQEWRVLKEAQGVLIVALAFLEQKTEKHLKEKATTKEKDAAERERVKKAIKDDRQMRKFSHENRTLLPTPTGQPQGSADAERQAFASPASSMHRLQVRGEDDASEYEMPDNLSNTRNEDSD
;
A
#
# COMPACT_ATOMS: atom_id res chain seq x y z
N MET A 1 80.05 -7.51 34.77
CA MET A 1 79.44 -6.18 35.00
C MET A 1 78.33 -6.05 33.97
N GLU A 2 77.14 -6.48 34.34
CA GLU A 2 75.94 -6.27 33.54
C GLU A 2 75.29 -4.99 34.09
N GLU A 3 75.30 -3.92 33.29
CA GLU A 3 74.63 -2.67 33.63
C GLU A 3 73.13 -2.84 33.45
N GLU A 4 72.37 -2.77 34.55
CA GLU A 4 70.92 -2.67 34.50
C GLU A 4 70.49 -1.31 33.92
N PRO A 5 69.55 -1.29 32.95
CA PRO A 5 69.02 -0.05 32.42
C PRO A 5 68.12 0.67 33.45
N PRO A 6 68.11 2.02 33.46
CA PRO A 6 67.42 2.82 34.46
C PRO A 6 65.89 2.65 34.42
N ALA A 7 65.31 2.31 35.57
CA ALA A 7 63.88 2.06 35.79
C ALA A 7 62.94 3.20 35.32
N THR A 8 63.45 4.42 35.18
CA THR A 8 62.69 5.62 34.79
C THR A 8 62.17 5.55 33.35
N SER A 9 62.77 4.76 32.45
CA SER A 9 62.33 4.67 31.04
C SER A 9 61.03 3.86 30.84
N ARG A 10 60.71 2.96 31.77
CA ARG A 10 59.57 2.02 31.62
C ARG A 10 58.21 2.67 31.93
N ALA A 11 58.16 3.58 32.90
CA ALA A 11 56.92 4.28 33.27
C ALA A 11 56.42 5.25 32.17
N SER A 12 57.33 5.98 31.52
CA SER A 12 56.97 6.90 30.44
C SER A 12 56.45 6.17 29.19
N ARG A 13 56.92 4.94 28.89
CA ARG A 13 56.39 4.14 27.78
C ARG A 13 54.96 3.65 28.00
N LEU A 14 54.57 3.31 29.23
CA LEU A 14 53.21 2.88 29.56
C LEU A 14 52.19 4.02 29.37
N LEU A 15 52.49 5.22 29.88
CA LEU A 15 51.60 6.37 29.72
C LEU A 15 51.44 6.81 28.25
N GLN A 16 52.49 6.66 27.43
CA GLN A 16 52.43 7.01 26.02
C GLN A 16 51.67 5.97 25.18
N GLN A 17 51.63 4.71 25.62
CA GLN A 17 50.79 3.67 25.03
C GLN A 17 49.30 3.94 25.32
N ASP A 18 48.92 4.31 26.54
CA ASP A 18 47.50 4.55 26.88
C ASP A 18 46.89 5.73 26.10
N ALA A 19 47.66 6.80 25.86
CA ALA A 19 47.21 7.95 25.09
C ALA A 19 46.98 7.62 23.59
N ALA A 20 47.79 6.74 23.01
CA ALA A 20 47.64 6.29 21.63
C ALA A 20 46.43 5.36 21.43
N HIS A 21 46.14 4.48 22.40
CA HIS A 21 44.95 3.64 22.34
C HIS A 21 43.67 4.47 22.46
N SER A 22 43.66 5.45 23.38
CA SER A 22 42.52 6.36 23.58
C SER A 22 42.16 7.17 22.32
N SER A 23 43.16 7.67 21.58
CA SER A 23 42.91 8.43 20.35
C SER A 23 42.38 7.56 19.20
N SER A 24 42.85 6.32 19.08
CA SER A 24 42.40 5.39 18.04
C SER A 24 40.93 4.96 18.21
N VAL A 25 40.50 4.69 19.44
CA VAL A 25 39.11 4.29 19.75
C VAL A 25 38.12 5.42 19.43
N SER A 26 38.52 6.67 19.66
CA SER A 26 37.69 7.85 19.35
C SER A 26 37.45 8.01 17.84
N LEU A 27 38.46 7.76 17.01
CA LEU A 27 38.33 7.87 15.56
C LEU A 27 37.42 6.77 14.98
N GLU A 28 37.54 5.54 15.47
CA GLU A 28 36.70 4.42 15.02
C GLU A 28 35.22 4.67 15.36
N ALA A 29 34.93 5.13 16.58
CA ALA A 29 33.56 5.47 16.99
C ALA A 29 32.94 6.56 16.10
N ALA A 30 33.72 7.58 15.71
CA ALA A 30 33.26 8.63 14.80
C ALA A 30 32.96 8.08 13.39
N GLN A 31 33.75 7.13 12.90
CA GLN A 31 33.51 6.47 11.60
C GLN A 31 32.24 5.62 11.63
N GLN A 32 32.02 4.83 12.69
CA GLN A 32 30.81 4.03 12.87
C GLN A 32 29.54 4.90 12.90
N LEU A 33 29.59 6.06 13.56
CA LEU A 33 28.47 7.01 13.58
C LEU A 33 28.18 7.58 12.19
N ARG A 34 29.20 7.96 11.41
CA ARG A 34 29.00 8.45 10.04
C ARG A 34 28.33 7.39 9.17
N GLN A 35 28.81 6.15 9.21
CA GLN A 35 28.20 5.03 8.48
C GLN A 35 26.75 4.78 8.91
N LEU A 36 26.45 4.92 10.21
CA LEU A 36 25.07 4.81 10.71
C LEU A 36 24.17 5.89 10.10
N PHE A 37 24.61 7.15 10.07
CA PHE A 37 23.85 8.25 9.47
C PHE A 37 23.63 8.05 7.97
N GLU A 38 24.67 7.67 7.22
CA GLU A 38 24.55 7.38 5.80
C GLU A 38 23.58 6.22 5.54
N THR A 39 23.63 5.17 6.37
CA THR A 39 22.71 4.03 6.26
C THR A 39 21.28 4.44 6.57
N LYS A 40 21.08 5.26 7.61
CA LYS A 40 19.78 5.83 7.96
C LYS A 40 19.21 6.67 6.83
N GLU A 41 20.02 7.54 6.23
CA GLU A 41 19.61 8.36 5.09
C GLU A 41 19.20 7.48 3.90
N LYS A 42 19.97 6.44 3.59
CA LYS A 42 19.61 5.45 2.56
C LYS A 42 18.28 4.75 2.86
N LEU A 43 18.06 4.33 4.11
CA LEU A 43 16.80 3.71 4.52
C LEU A 43 15.60 4.67 4.36
N VAL A 44 15.77 5.93 4.75
CA VAL A 44 14.75 6.98 4.56
C VAL A 44 14.47 7.20 3.08
N ASN A 45 15.52 7.30 2.25
CA ASN A 45 15.39 7.50 0.81
C ASN A 45 14.66 6.32 0.14
N ILE A 46 15.09 5.08 0.39
CA ILE A 46 14.41 3.87 -0.13
C ILE A 46 12.94 3.87 0.29
N THR A 47 12.65 4.21 1.54
CA THR A 47 11.28 4.25 2.06
C THR A 47 10.46 5.31 1.33
N GLN A 48 10.92 6.55 1.28
CA GLN A 48 10.16 7.68 0.74
C GLN A 48 10.02 7.65 -0.78
N VAL A 49 11.07 7.27 -1.49
CA VAL A 49 11.11 7.34 -2.96
C VAL A 49 10.59 6.07 -3.60
N ALA A 50 10.93 4.90 -3.05
CA ALA A 50 10.69 3.62 -3.72
C ALA A 50 9.60 2.79 -3.04
N LEU A 51 9.55 2.75 -1.71
CA LEU A 51 8.55 1.94 -0.99
C LEU A 51 7.17 2.62 -0.95
N LEU A 52 7.14 3.93 -0.77
CA LEU A 52 5.92 4.75 -0.75
C LEU A 52 5.48 5.21 -2.16
N ASP A 53 5.69 4.39 -3.19
CA ASP A 53 5.24 4.68 -4.55
C ASP A 53 3.74 4.39 -4.74
N PHE A 54 2.91 5.35 -4.36
CA PHE A 54 1.45 5.29 -4.53
C PHE A 54 1.00 5.31 -6.00
N LYS A 55 1.88 5.56 -6.98
CA LYS A 55 1.49 5.55 -8.40
C LYS A 55 1.38 4.13 -8.94
N ARG A 56 2.19 3.21 -8.41
CA ARG A 56 2.25 1.82 -8.90
C ARG A 56 1.50 0.84 -8.02
N GLN A 57 1.31 1.16 -6.74
CA GLN A 57 0.78 0.21 -5.77
C GLN A 57 -0.34 0.84 -4.94
N SER A 58 -1.34 0.03 -4.61
CA SER A 58 -2.43 0.43 -3.71
C SER A 58 -1.87 0.74 -2.32
N PRO A 59 -2.34 1.81 -1.65
CA PRO A 59 -1.90 2.18 -0.31
C PRO A 59 -2.10 1.04 0.71
N LEU A 60 -3.12 0.20 0.52
CA LEU A 60 -3.37 -0.98 1.37
C LEU A 60 -2.26 -2.03 1.24
N LYS A 61 -1.78 -2.29 0.02
CA LYS A 61 -0.69 -3.25 -0.21
C LYS A 61 0.63 -2.73 0.35
N ILE A 62 0.91 -1.43 0.17
CA ILE A 62 2.10 -0.78 0.74
C ILE A 62 2.05 -0.85 2.28
N LYS A 63 0.90 -0.55 2.89
CA LYS A 63 0.70 -0.68 4.34
C LYS A 63 0.98 -2.09 4.84
N ALA A 64 0.39 -3.11 4.21
CA ALA A 64 0.62 -4.51 4.59
C ALA A 64 2.11 -4.91 4.49
N CYS A 65 2.81 -4.46 3.44
CA CYS A 65 4.26 -4.67 3.32
C CYS A 65 5.04 -4.04 4.48
N VAL A 66 4.79 -2.76 4.79
CA VAL A 66 5.48 -2.04 5.87
C VAL A 66 5.20 -2.66 7.24
N GLU A 67 3.96 -3.10 7.49
CA GLU A 67 3.59 -3.80 8.73
C GLU A 67 4.37 -5.10 8.93
N ILE A 68 4.54 -5.89 7.86
CA ILE A 68 5.31 -7.14 7.93
C ILE A 68 6.79 -6.84 8.17
N LEU A 69 7.37 -5.87 7.44
CA LEU A 69 8.76 -5.45 7.68
C LEU A 69 8.95 -5.00 9.14
N LEU A 70 8.02 -4.18 9.67
CA LEU A 70 8.08 -3.72 11.05
C LEU A 70 7.99 -4.88 12.04
N ARG A 71 7.10 -5.85 11.79
CA ARG A 71 6.98 -7.06 12.62
C ARG A 71 8.26 -7.87 12.64
N LEU A 72 8.91 -8.06 11.49
CA LEU A 72 10.20 -8.78 11.40
C LEU A 72 11.28 -8.12 12.27
N HIS A 73 11.42 -6.79 12.18
CA HIS A 73 12.41 -6.05 12.99
C HIS A 73 12.05 -6.10 14.47
N ARG A 74 10.76 -5.94 14.80
CA ARG A 74 10.27 -5.97 16.18
C ARG A 74 10.52 -7.31 16.86
N SER A 75 10.24 -8.43 16.19
CA SER A 75 10.47 -9.77 16.76
C SER A 75 11.95 -10.03 17.09
N ILE A 76 12.87 -9.57 16.25
CA ILE A 76 14.32 -9.67 16.55
C ILE A 76 14.71 -8.78 17.73
N LEU A 77 14.17 -7.56 17.80
CA LEU A 77 14.48 -6.61 18.87
C LEU A 77 13.91 -7.02 20.23
N GLU A 78 12.74 -7.69 20.25
CA GLU A 78 12.10 -8.19 21.48
C GLU A 78 12.74 -9.49 21.98
N ALA A 79 13.18 -10.37 21.09
CA ALA A 79 13.78 -11.66 21.42
C ALA A 79 15.08 -11.91 20.64
N PRO A 80 16.20 -11.25 21.02
CA PRO A 80 17.47 -11.35 20.28
C PRO A 80 18.09 -12.74 20.26
N ASP A 81 17.83 -13.57 21.26
CA ASP A 81 18.46 -14.89 21.41
C ASP A 81 17.72 -15.99 20.61
N GLU A 82 16.53 -15.68 20.08
CA GLU A 82 15.73 -16.63 19.33
C GLU A 82 16.08 -16.62 17.82
N ASP A 83 16.89 -17.61 17.41
CA ASP A 83 17.32 -17.80 16.02
C ASP A 83 16.18 -17.93 15.00
N LYS A 84 15.00 -18.37 15.44
CA LYS A 84 13.82 -18.52 14.56
C LYS A 84 13.34 -17.18 14.00
N TYR A 85 13.51 -16.06 14.70
CA TYR A 85 13.12 -14.73 14.23
C TYR A 85 14.18 -14.09 13.33
N ARG A 86 15.42 -14.61 13.37
CA ARG A 86 16.54 -14.12 12.57
C ARG A 86 16.53 -14.67 11.15
N LYS A 87 15.66 -15.64 10.84
CA LYS A 87 15.59 -16.32 9.54
C LYS A 87 14.17 -16.26 8.99
N VAL A 88 14.01 -15.79 7.76
CA VAL A 88 12.72 -15.74 7.06
C VAL A 88 12.86 -16.41 5.71
N LYS A 89 12.06 -17.44 5.46
CA LYS A 89 12.04 -18.13 4.16
C LYS A 89 11.44 -17.21 3.10
N GLU A 90 12.17 -16.98 2.01
CA GLU A 90 11.70 -16.14 0.90
C GLU A 90 10.44 -16.71 0.24
N SER A 91 10.34 -18.04 0.15
CA SER A 91 9.17 -18.74 -0.40
C SER A 91 7.96 -18.79 0.55
N SER A 92 8.02 -18.16 1.73
CA SER A 92 6.88 -18.15 2.64
C SER A 92 5.73 -17.34 2.03
N LYS A 93 4.49 -17.82 2.18
CA LYS A 93 3.31 -17.17 1.58
C LYS A 93 3.22 -15.69 1.95
N VAL A 94 3.49 -15.36 3.22
CA VAL A 94 3.47 -13.98 3.73
C VAL A 94 4.53 -13.10 3.06
N PHE A 95 5.75 -13.61 2.88
CA PHE A 95 6.83 -12.88 2.22
C PHE A 95 6.57 -12.73 0.72
N ALA A 96 6.17 -13.82 0.05
CA ALA A 96 5.89 -13.85 -1.38
C ALA A 96 4.73 -12.94 -1.79
N SER A 97 3.67 -12.83 -0.97
CA SER A 97 2.52 -11.98 -1.32
C SER A 97 2.72 -10.51 -0.97
N ASN A 98 3.49 -10.19 0.09
CA ASN A 98 3.56 -8.83 0.61
C ASN A 98 4.91 -8.13 0.44
N ILE A 99 6.03 -8.87 0.36
CA ILE A 99 7.37 -8.28 0.28
C ILE A 99 7.94 -8.48 -1.13
N ALA A 100 7.87 -9.68 -1.68
CA ALA A 100 8.45 -10.01 -2.99
C ALA A 100 7.97 -9.10 -4.15
N PRO A 101 6.70 -8.64 -4.22
CA PRO A 101 6.26 -7.72 -5.27
C PRO A 101 6.90 -6.32 -5.18
N PHE A 102 7.51 -5.99 -4.05
CA PHE A 102 8.11 -4.70 -3.77
C PHE A 102 9.63 -4.82 -3.79
N LYS A 103 10.26 -4.53 -4.94
CA LYS A 103 11.72 -4.50 -5.05
C LYS A 103 12.36 -3.63 -3.95
N ALA A 104 11.77 -2.46 -3.68
CA ALA A 104 12.20 -1.54 -2.64
C ALA A 104 12.21 -2.18 -1.23
N ALA A 105 11.34 -3.14 -0.94
CA ALA A 105 11.31 -3.82 0.34
C ALA A 105 12.51 -4.77 0.51
N SER A 106 12.95 -5.44 -0.57
CA SER A 106 14.15 -6.27 -0.56
C SER A 106 15.43 -5.43 -0.44
N ASP A 107 15.47 -4.28 -1.13
CA ASP A 107 16.56 -3.31 -1.04
C ASP A 107 16.62 -2.71 0.38
N PHE A 108 15.47 -2.43 0.99
CA PHE A 108 15.36 -2.00 2.39
C PHE A 108 15.91 -3.05 3.36
N LEU A 109 15.50 -4.32 3.23
CA LEU A 109 16.01 -5.42 4.07
C LEU A 109 17.54 -5.55 3.96
N SER A 110 18.06 -5.50 2.73
CA SER A 110 19.50 -5.57 2.46
C SER A 110 20.27 -4.43 3.15
N THR A 111 19.72 -3.21 3.07
CA THR A 111 20.29 -2.01 3.71
C THR A 111 20.20 -2.06 5.24
N ALA A 112 19.13 -2.65 5.77
CA ALA A 112 18.94 -2.86 7.21
C ALA A 112 19.82 -3.99 7.79
N GLY A 113 20.67 -4.62 6.97
CA GLY A 113 21.61 -5.65 7.43
C GLY A 113 21.13 -7.09 7.24
N TRP A 114 19.98 -7.31 6.59
CA TRP A 114 19.58 -8.66 6.19
C TRP A 114 20.41 -9.13 4.99
N ARG A 115 20.64 -10.44 4.92
CA ARG A 115 21.38 -11.07 3.82
C ARG A 115 20.60 -12.28 3.30
N LEU A 116 20.52 -12.41 1.99
CA LEU A 116 19.95 -13.60 1.36
C LEU A 116 20.98 -14.74 1.41
N LYS A 117 20.63 -15.85 2.07
CA LYS A 117 21.45 -17.06 2.18
C LYS A 117 20.64 -18.28 1.76
N THR A 118 21.27 -19.21 1.07
CA THR A 118 20.65 -20.49 0.73
C THR A 118 20.89 -21.49 1.86
N ILE A 119 19.82 -21.90 2.54
CA ILE A 119 19.83 -22.91 3.60
C ILE A 119 18.94 -24.05 3.14
N ASP A 120 19.47 -25.28 3.13
CA ASP A 120 18.76 -26.48 2.67
C ASP A 120 18.13 -26.30 1.27
N PHE A 121 18.92 -25.77 0.33
CA PHE A 121 18.50 -25.47 -1.04
C PHE A 121 17.33 -24.47 -1.16
N THR A 122 17.02 -23.72 -0.09
CA THR A 122 15.98 -22.69 -0.10
C THR A 122 16.52 -21.34 0.35
N ALA A 123 16.11 -20.28 -0.34
CA ALA A 123 16.55 -18.93 -0.06
C ALA A 123 15.88 -18.39 1.22
N HIS A 124 16.72 -17.90 2.13
CA HIS A 124 16.33 -17.34 3.42
C HIS A 124 16.95 -15.96 3.59
N TRP A 125 16.16 -15.00 4.06
CA TRP A 125 16.65 -13.74 4.57
C TRP A 125 17.12 -13.96 6.01
N VAL A 126 18.42 -13.73 6.26
CA VAL A 126 19.07 -13.94 7.55
C VAL A 126 19.57 -12.61 8.12
N CYS A 127 19.29 -12.36 9.39
CA CYS A 127 19.77 -11.19 10.13
C CYS A 127 20.75 -11.61 11.24
N GLU A 128 22.01 -11.20 11.08
CA GLU A 128 23.12 -11.55 12.00
C GLU A 128 23.39 -10.42 13.02
N ALA A 129 22.46 -9.49 13.20
CA ALA A 129 22.63 -8.37 14.11
C ALA A 129 22.56 -8.83 15.59
N HIS A 130 23.61 -8.63 16.37
CA HIS A 130 23.64 -8.97 17.79
C HIS A 130 23.52 -7.73 18.69
N PRO A 131 22.96 -7.84 19.90
CA PRO A 131 22.96 -6.72 20.85
C PRO A 131 24.37 -6.10 20.99
N ASN A 132 24.43 -4.77 21.06
CA ASN A 132 25.66 -3.96 21.13
C ASN A 132 26.52 -3.87 19.85
N THR A 133 26.14 -4.54 18.75
CA THR A 133 26.81 -4.38 17.45
C THR A 133 26.32 -3.15 16.68
N GLN A 134 27.07 -2.74 15.64
CA GLN A 134 26.67 -1.64 14.77
C GLN A 134 25.42 -1.99 13.96
N GLU A 135 25.32 -3.23 13.49
CA GLU A 135 24.19 -3.79 12.75
C GLU A 135 22.91 -3.70 13.57
N TRP A 136 22.99 -3.90 14.88
CA TRP A 136 21.85 -3.74 15.78
C TRP A 136 21.37 -2.31 15.89
N ARG A 137 22.29 -1.33 15.87
CA ARG A 137 21.91 0.09 15.82
C ARG A 137 21.22 0.41 14.50
N VAL A 138 21.73 -0.11 13.38
CA VAL A 138 21.08 0.02 12.06
C VAL A 138 19.68 -0.58 12.08
N LEU A 139 19.50 -1.75 12.67
CA LEU A 139 18.20 -2.42 12.79
C LEU A 139 17.18 -1.57 13.58
N LYS A 140 17.61 -0.91 14.66
CA LYS A 140 16.77 0.02 15.43
C LYS A 140 16.39 1.26 14.63
N GLU A 141 17.33 1.84 13.90
CA GLU A 141 17.05 2.99 13.03
C GLU A 141 16.08 2.60 11.90
N ALA A 142 16.25 1.42 11.30
CA ALA A 142 15.33 0.88 10.31
C ALA A 142 13.91 0.71 10.87
N GLN A 143 13.77 0.18 12.10
CA GLN A 143 12.48 0.11 12.79
C GLN A 143 11.86 1.50 12.97
N GLY A 144 12.64 2.50 13.40
CA GLY A 144 12.18 3.87 13.58
C GLY A 144 11.65 4.48 12.28
N VAL A 145 12.36 4.28 11.16
CA VAL A 145 11.92 4.73 9.83
C VAL A 145 10.60 4.06 9.43
N LEU A 146 10.45 2.76 9.68
CA LEU A 146 9.21 2.02 9.37
C LEU A 146 8.01 2.50 10.22
N ILE A 147 8.22 2.85 11.49
CA ILE A 147 7.15 3.38 12.36
C ILE A 147 6.61 4.70 11.80
N VAL A 148 7.50 5.63 11.43
CA VAL A 148 7.11 6.92 10.84
C VAL A 148 6.39 6.70 9.51
N ALA A 149 6.88 5.78 8.68
CA ALA A 149 6.25 5.45 7.41
C ALA A 149 4.86 4.81 7.59
N LEU A 150 4.69 3.95 8.59
CA LEU A 150 3.40 3.32 8.90
C LEU A 150 2.36 4.36 9.33
N ALA A 151 2.74 5.29 10.22
CA ALA A 151 1.84 6.37 10.65
C ALA A 151 1.39 7.23 9.46
N PHE A 152 2.31 7.54 8.53
CA PHE A 152 1.97 8.25 7.29
C PHE A 152 1.02 7.44 6.40
N LEU A 153 1.23 6.13 6.27
CA LEU A 153 0.35 5.25 5.50
C LEU A 153 -1.04 5.11 6.10
N GLU A 154 -1.16 5.13 7.43
CA GLU A 154 -2.44 5.11 8.13
C GLU A 154 -3.25 6.35 7.81
N GLN A 155 -2.65 7.54 7.93
CA GLN A 155 -3.29 8.81 7.57
C GLN A 155 -3.72 8.82 6.09
N LYS A 156 -2.87 8.32 5.19
CA LYS A 156 -3.15 8.28 3.76
C LYS A 156 -4.27 7.28 3.40
N THR A 157 -4.25 6.11 4.03
CA THR A 157 -5.26 5.07 3.84
C THR A 157 -6.62 5.52 4.36
N GLU A 158 -6.66 6.15 5.53
CA GLU A 158 -7.88 6.70 6.11
C GLU A 158 -8.48 7.79 5.20
N LYS A 159 -7.64 8.72 4.70
CA LYS A 159 -8.08 9.74 3.76
C LYS A 159 -8.67 9.13 2.49
N HIS A 160 -7.99 8.15 1.90
CA HIS A 160 -8.46 7.46 0.70
C HIS A 160 -9.79 6.71 0.94
N LEU A 161 -9.97 6.09 2.11
CA LEU A 161 -11.23 5.43 2.47
C LEU A 161 -12.37 6.44 2.65
N LYS A 162 -12.11 7.60 3.27
CA LYS A 162 -13.10 8.68 3.40
C LYS A 162 -13.49 9.24 2.03
N GLU A 163 -12.53 9.53 1.17
CA GLU A 163 -12.79 10.00 -0.19
C GLU A 163 -13.66 8.98 -0.97
N LYS A 164 -13.28 7.70 -0.95
CA LYS A 164 -14.06 6.62 -1.59
C LYS A 164 -15.48 6.50 -1.00
N ALA A 165 -15.63 6.64 0.31
CA ALA A 165 -16.94 6.61 0.96
C ALA A 165 -17.82 7.78 0.52
N THR A 166 -17.29 9.01 0.49
CA THR A 166 -18.04 10.20 0.05
C THR A 166 -18.43 10.15 -1.42
N THR A 167 -17.58 9.61 -2.30
CA THR A 167 -17.92 9.42 -3.72
C THR A 167 -19.03 8.39 -3.84
N LYS A 168 -18.91 7.23 -3.16
CA LYS A 168 -19.94 6.20 -3.17
C LYS A 168 -21.29 6.72 -2.64
N GLU A 169 -21.27 7.58 -1.62
CA GLU A 169 -22.48 8.21 -1.07
C GLU A 169 -23.12 9.19 -2.07
N LYS A 170 -22.33 10.00 -2.76
CA LYS A 170 -22.82 10.90 -3.82
C LYS A 170 -23.45 10.11 -4.97
N ASP A 171 -22.78 9.06 -5.43
CA ASP A 171 -23.28 8.19 -6.51
C ASP A 171 -24.57 7.48 -6.08
N ALA A 172 -24.65 7.03 -4.82
CA ALA A 172 -25.87 6.43 -4.28
C ALA A 172 -27.02 7.45 -4.19
N ALA A 173 -26.74 8.68 -3.71
CA ALA A 173 -27.72 9.74 -3.62
C ALA A 173 -28.24 10.17 -5.01
N GLU A 174 -27.37 10.24 -6.01
CA GLU A 174 -27.75 10.52 -7.39
C GLU A 174 -28.62 9.41 -7.98
N ARG A 175 -28.24 8.15 -7.78
CA ARG A 175 -29.05 7.00 -8.21
C ARG A 175 -30.44 7.02 -7.57
N GLU A 176 -30.56 7.35 -6.28
CA GLU A 176 -31.85 7.47 -5.61
C GLU A 176 -32.67 8.66 -6.13
N ARG A 177 -32.05 9.80 -6.45
CA ARG A 177 -32.75 10.93 -7.10
C ARG A 177 -33.31 10.55 -8.47
N VAL A 178 -32.52 9.85 -9.29
CA VAL A 178 -32.97 9.38 -10.61
C VAL A 178 -34.12 8.37 -10.47
N LYS A 179 -34.00 7.40 -9.55
CA LYS A 179 -35.10 6.44 -9.28
C LYS A 179 -36.38 7.14 -8.84
N LYS A 180 -36.27 8.15 -7.97
CA LYS A 180 -37.42 8.95 -7.53
C LYS A 180 -38.06 9.70 -8.70
N ALA A 181 -37.27 10.39 -9.53
CA ALA A 181 -37.78 11.11 -10.69
C ALA A 181 -38.52 10.20 -11.69
N ILE A 182 -38.01 9.00 -11.95
CA ILE A 182 -38.68 8.00 -12.80
C ILE A 182 -40.02 7.54 -12.19
N LYS A 183 -40.06 7.32 -10.87
CA LYS A 183 -41.28 6.92 -10.17
C LYS A 183 -42.34 8.01 -10.23
N ASP A 184 -41.94 9.26 -10.01
CA ASP A 184 -42.82 10.42 -10.03
C ASP A 184 -43.38 10.64 -11.46
N ASP A 185 -42.53 10.57 -12.51
CA ASP A 185 -42.99 10.63 -13.91
C ASP A 185 -43.96 9.49 -14.26
N ARG A 186 -43.69 8.27 -13.78
CA ARG A 186 -44.59 7.12 -13.97
C ARG A 186 -45.94 7.33 -13.28
N GLN A 187 -45.97 7.98 -12.11
CA GLN A 187 -47.22 8.32 -11.42
C GLN A 187 -47.97 9.43 -12.16
N MET A 188 -47.28 10.46 -12.64
CA MET A 188 -47.88 11.54 -13.43
C MET A 188 -48.52 11.02 -14.72
N ARG A 189 -47.83 10.13 -15.46
CA ARG A 189 -48.39 9.50 -16.66
C ARG A 189 -49.63 8.66 -16.37
N LYS A 190 -49.64 7.94 -15.24
CA LYS A 190 -50.83 7.17 -14.80
C LYS A 190 -52.00 8.10 -14.51
N PHE A 191 -51.76 9.17 -13.74
CA PHE A 191 -52.80 10.15 -13.40
C PHE A 191 -53.34 10.86 -14.65
N SER A 192 -52.47 11.29 -15.57
CA SER A 192 -52.89 11.89 -16.85
C SER A 192 -53.70 10.92 -17.72
N HIS A 193 -53.34 9.64 -17.74
CA HIS A 193 -54.09 8.64 -18.51
C HIS A 193 -55.49 8.40 -17.91
N GLU A 194 -55.59 8.30 -16.59
CA GLU A 194 -56.87 8.16 -15.89
C GLU A 194 -57.78 9.36 -16.13
N ASN A 195 -57.24 10.58 -15.99
CA ASN A 195 -57.99 11.81 -16.23
C ASN A 195 -58.43 11.96 -17.70
N ARG A 196 -57.59 11.53 -18.66
CA ARG A 196 -57.93 11.52 -20.09
C ARG A 196 -59.04 10.52 -20.42
N THR A 197 -59.11 9.40 -19.70
CA THR A 197 -60.14 8.37 -19.93
C THR A 197 -61.53 8.82 -19.46
N LEU A 198 -61.61 9.74 -18.50
CA LEU A 198 -62.87 10.25 -17.95
C LEU A 198 -63.50 11.38 -18.79
N LEU A 199 -62.78 11.95 -19.75
CA LEU A 199 -63.36 12.92 -20.67
C LEU A 199 -64.13 12.16 -21.77
N PRO A 200 -65.45 12.37 -21.91
CA PRO A 200 -66.24 11.71 -22.94
C PRO A 200 -65.66 12.08 -24.30
N THR A 201 -65.21 11.07 -25.04
CA THR A 201 -64.86 11.20 -26.44
C THR A 201 -65.98 11.97 -27.13
N PRO A 202 -65.72 13.12 -27.76
CA PRO A 202 -66.75 13.86 -28.48
C PRO A 202 -67.23 13.00 -29.64
N THR A 203 -68.37 12.35 -29.42
CA THR A 203 -69.09 11.57 -30.42
C THR A 203 -69.65 12.53 -31.45
N GLY A 204 -68.92 12.70 -32.56
CA GLY A 204 -69.49 13.22 -33.80
C GLY A 204 -68.72 14.37 -34.44
N GLN A 205 -67.99 14.08 -35.51
CA GLN A 205 -68.30 14.67 -36.81
C GLN A 205 -67.71 13.81 -37.96
N PRO A 206 -68.48 13.54 -39.03
CA PRO A 206 -68.08 12.70 -40.14
C PRO A 206 -67.38 13.48 -41.26
N GLN A 207 -66.53 12.75 -41.98
CA GLN A 207 -66.21 12.87 -43.41
C GLN A 207 -65.99 14.27 -44.00
N GLY A 208 -64.71 14.61 -44.19
CA GLY A 208 -64.24 15.60 -45.16
C GLY A 208 -63.00 15.06 -45.87
N SER A 209 -63.13 14.89 -47.17
CA SER A 209 -62.22 14.28 -48.15
C SER A 209 -60.97 15.11 -48.50
N ALA A 210 -60.12 14.47 -49.31
CA ALA A 210 -59.12 15.02 -50.23
C ALA A 210 -57.77 15.38 -49.59
N ASP A 211 -56.73 14.58 -49.85
CA ASP A 211 -55.87 14.56 -51.06
C ASP A 211 -54.79 15.65 -51.03
N ALA A 212 -53.60 15.24 -51.49
CA ALA A 212 -52.35 16.00 -51.63
C ALA A 212 -51.69 16.38 -50.29
N GLU A 213 -50.41 16.11 -50.03
CA GLU A 213 -49.27 16.20 -50.93
C GLU A 213 -48.15 15.29 -50.42
N ARG A 214 -47.74 14.34 -51.27
CA ARG A 214 -46.43 13.72 -51.17
C ARG A 214 -45.39 14.78 -51.53
N GLN A 215 -44.81 15.47 -50.55
CA GLN A 215 -43.51 16.14 -50.76
C GLN A 215 -42.42 15.40 -50.01
N ALA A 216 -41.61 14.73 -50.82
CA ALA A 216 -40.31 14.24 -50.48
C ALA A 216 -39.46 15.41 -49.97
N PHE A 217 -39.11 15.42 -48.68
CA PHE A 217 -37.93 16.13 -48.21
C PHE A 217 -36.88 15.11 -47.81
N ALA A 218 -35.83 15.14 -48.62
CA ALA A 218 -34.63 14.35 -48.54
C ALA A 218 -34.08 14.33 -47.10
N SER A 219 -33.73 13.12 -46.66
CA SER A 219 -32.83 12.92 -45.54
C SER A 219 -31.51 13.67 -45.79
N PRO A 220 -31.12 14.64 -44.95
CA PRO A 220 -29.71 14.96 -44.86
C PRO A 220 -29.03 13.74 -44.22
N ALA A 221 -28.10 13.16 -44.96
CA ALA A 221 -27.12 12.22 -44.44
C ALA A 221 -26.42 12.85 -43.23
N SER A 222 -26.99 12.65 -42.04
CA SER A 222 -26.36 13.03 -40.79
C SER A 222 -25.27 12.02 -40.56
N SER A 223 -24.10 12.40 -41.07
CA SER A 223 -22.78 11.90 -40.71
C SER A 223 -22.83 11.17 -39.38
N MET A 224 -22.71 9.85 -39.43
CA MET A 224 -22.27 9.06 -38.30
C MET A 224 -20.88 9.57 -37.92
N HIS A 225 -20.84 10.62 -37.11
CA HIS A 225 -19.72 10.83 -36.22
C HIS A 225 -19.79 9.70 -35.21
N ARG A 226 -19.25 8.55 -35.63
CA ARG A 226 -18.81 7.46 -34.79
C ARG A 226 -17.83 8.10 -33.83
N LEU A 227 -18.34 8.59 -32.69
CA LEU A 227 -17.53 8.73 -31.50
C LEU A 227 -16.92 7.34 -31.32
N GLN A 228 -15.64 7.23 -31.68
CA GLN A 228 -14.75 6.31 -31.02
C GLN A 228 -14.79 6.71 -29.55
N VAL A 229 -15.78 6.18 -28.84
CA VAL A 229 -15.70 5.96 -27.41
C VAL A 229 -14.48 5.05 -27.29
N ARG A 230 -13.34 5.70 -27.04
CA ARG A 230 -12.12 5.07 -26.63
C ARG A 230 -12.54 4.25 -25.41
N GLY A 231 -12.69 2.94 -25.60
CA GLY A 231 -12.88 2.00 -24.53
C GLY A 231 -11.67 2.15 -23.62
N GLU A 232 -11.82 2.99 -22.61
CA GLU A 232 -11.10 2.80 -21.38
C GLU A 232 -11.77 1.57 -20.77
N ASP A 233 -11.13 0.43 -21.03
CA ASP A 233 -11.34 -0.83 -20.33
C ASP A 233 -11.05 -0.60 -18.84
N ASP A 234 -11.94 0.09 -18.14
CA ASP A 234 -12.02 0.07 -16.69
C ASP A 234 -12.76 -1.21 -16.30
N ALA A 235 -12.06 -2.33 -16.50
CA ALA A 235 -12.37 -3.61 -15.91
C ALA A 235 -12.07 -3.54 -14.40
N SER A 236 -12.79 -2.68 -13.67
CA SER A 236 -12.98 -2.87 -12.24
C SER A 236 -14.15 -3.84 -12.06
N GLU A 237 -13.80 -5.10 -12.28
CA GLU A 237 -14.33 -6.30 -11.65
C GLU A 237 -15.11 -5.97 -10.37
N TYR A 238 -16.43 -5.86 -10.50
CA TYR A 238 -17.36 -5.76 -9.40
C TYR A 238 -17.54 -7.17 -8.87
N GLU A 239 -16.62 -7.64 -8.03
CA GLU A 239 -16.84 -8.81 -7.19
C GLU A 239 -18.04 -8.52 -6.29
N MET A 240 -19.18 -9.14 -6.61
CA MET A 240 -20.31 -9.26 -5.71
C MET A 240 -19.83 -10.06 -4.48
N PRO A 241 -20.03 -9.56 -3.25
CA PRO A 241 -19.81 -10.41 -2.09
C PRO A 241 -20.87 -11.51 -2.10
N ASP A 242 -20.46 -12.75 -2.38
CA ASP A 242 -21.25 -13.94 -2.10
C ASP A 242 -21.44 -14.05 -0.58
N ASN A 243 -22.53 -13.44 -0.14
CA ASN A 243 -23.10 -13.64 1.17
C ASN A 243 -23.97 -14.91 1.12
N LEU A 244 -23.36 -16.07 1.37
CA LEU A 244 -24.08 -17.27 1.78
C LEU A 244 -23.36 -17.93 2.95
N SER A 245 -23.78 -17.52 4.14
CA SER A 245 -24.15 -18.41 5.26
C SER A 245 -23.62 -19.84 5.20
N ASN A 246 -22.66 -20.16 6.07
CA ASN A 246 -22.49 -21.54 6.56
C ASN A 246 -22.25 -21.53 8.07
N THR A 247 -23.34 -21.33 8.82
CA THR A 247 -23.47 -21.80 10.19
C THR A 247 -23.66 -23.31 10.13
N ARG A 248 -22.57 -24.07 10.21
CA ARG A 248 -22.65 -25.51 10.49
C ARG A 248 -22.30 -25.73 11.95
N ASN A 249 -23.35 -25.93 12.73
CA ASN A 249 -23.28 -26.58 14.04
C ASN A 249 -22.62 -27.94 13.84
N GLU A 250 -21.53 -28.19 14.56
CA GLU A 250 -21.10 -29.53 14.89
C GLU A 250 -21.18 -29.65 16.41
N ASP A 251 -22.40 -29.94 16.87
CA ASP A 251 -22.63 -30.77 18.04
C ASP A 251 -22.16 -32.19 17.67
N SER A 252 -21.21 -32.74 18.41
CA SER A 252 -20.93 -34.17 18.46
C SER A 252 -20.32 -34.50 19.82
N ASP A 253 -21.17 -35.13 20.63
CA ASP A 253 -20.97 -36.08 21.73
C ASP A 253 -19.72 -36.00 22.63
#